data_AF-A0A514X0C7-F1
#
_entry.id   AF-A0A514X0C7-F1
#
_cell.length_a   1.000
_cell.length_b   1.000
_cell.length_c   1.000
_cell.angle_alpha   90.00
_cell.angle_beta   90.00
_cell.angle_gamma   90.00
#
_symmetry.space_group_name_H-M   'P 1'
#
loop_
_entity.id
_entity.type
_entity.pdbx_description
1 polymer ?
#
loop_
_entity_poly.entity_id
_entity_poly.type
_entity_poly.pdbx_seq_one_letter_code
_entity_poly.pdbx_strand_id
1 'polypeptide(L)'
;MGDDSSRSIVKSLKKEWALFLEAFQGDDEADKNDASFEDSKVEAMSLDRVRQITKGLTEDRKKLNQKLETLSKELDLNSAKLESLRLVGGDEDETLNRIHELNDLGQSMAEALAKLDKKLREVRTKELEIQEA
;
A
#
# COMPACT_ATOMS: atom_id res chain seq x y z
N MET A 1 -10.87 29.61 -9.18
CA MET A 1 -9.60 29.28 -8.51
C MET A 1 -9.92 28.32 -7.37
N GLY A 2 -9.69 27.00 -7.55
CA GLY A 2 -10.12 25.99 -6.57
C GLY A 2 -9.62 24.55 -6.80
N ASP A 3 -9.17 24.17 -7.99
CA ASP A 3 -8.87 22.75 -8.32
C ASP A 3 -7.42 22.27 -8.08
N ASP A 4 -6.50 23.14 -7.68
CA ASP A 4 -5.09 22.73 -7.51
C ASP A 4 -4.87 21.83 -6.28
N SER A 5 -5.72 21.96 -5.26
CA SER A 5 -5.56 21.22 -4.00
C SER A 5 -5.83 19.72 -4.18
N SER A 6 -6.86 19.34 -4.94
CA SER A 6 -7.23 17.94 -5.15
C SER A 6 -6.26 17.23 -6.11
N ARG A 7 -5.77 17.92 -7.14
CA ARG A 7 -4.70 17.41 -8.01
C ARG A 7 -3.39 17.20 -7.24
N SER A 8 -3.10 18.09 -6.30
CA SER A 8 -1.95 17.98 -5.38
C SER A 8 -2.05 16.72 -4.50
N ILE A 9 -3.22 16.42 -3.94
CA ILE A 9 -3.39 15.28 -3.02
C ILE A 9 -3.17 13.94 -3.71
N VAL A 10 -3.75 13.67 -4.89
CA VAL A 10 -3.46 12.38 -5.56
C VAL A 10 -2.05 12.30 -6.09
N LYS A 11 -1.44 13.43 -6.50
CA LYS A 11 -0.02 13.43 -6.83
C LYS A 11 0.85 13.12 -5.62
N SER A 12 0.52 13.67 -4.44
CA SER A 12 1.22 13.35 -3.20
C SER A 12 0.97 11.92 -2.78
N LEU A 13 -0.27 11.42 -2.87
CA LEU A 13 -0.62 10.04 -2.55
C LEU A 13 0.09 9.06 -3.49
N LYS A 14 0.08 9.30 -4.81
CA LYS A 14 0.81 8.49 -5.81
C LYS A 14 2.33 8.53 -5.53
N LYS A 15 2.89 9.67 -5.16
CA LYS A 15 4.32 9.80 -4.83
C LYS A 15 4.68 9.05 -3.55
N GLU A 16 3.93 9.24 -2.48
CA GLU A 16 4.11 8.51 -1.22
C GLU A 16 3.84 7.02 -1.38
N TRP A 17 2.97 6.63 -2.31
CA TRP A 17 2.71 5.25 -2.68
C TRP A 17 3.87 4.63 -3.45
N ALA A 18 4.43 5.36 -4.42
CA ALA A 18 5.62 4.93 -5.15
C ALA A 18 6.79 4.70 -4.19
N LEU A 19 7.03 5.63 -3.26
CA LEU A 19 8.06 5.49 -2.22
C LEU A 19 7.80 4.31 -1.27
N PHE A 20 6.53 4.04 -0.95
CA PHE A 20 6.15 2.88 -0.15
C PHE A 20 6.40 1.55 -0.89
N LEU A 21 6.06 1.49 -2.18
CA LEU A 21 6.31 0.31 -3.02
C LEU A 21 7.80 0.07 -3.25
N GLU A 22 8.58 1.13 -3.44
CA GLU A 22 10.04 1.05 -3.57
C GLU A 22 10.68 0.48 -2.30
N ALA A 23 10.21 0.90 -1.12
CA ALA A 23 10.64 0.31 0.16
C ALA A 23 10.24 -1.17 0.32
N PHE A 24 9.21 -1.63 -0.40
CA PHE A 24 8.76 -3.03 -0.38
C PHE A 24 9.46 -3.90 -1.43
N GLN A 25 9.96 -3.31 -2.53
CA GLN A 25 10.73 -3.97 -3.60
C GLN A 25 12.24 -3.94 -3.35
N GLY A 26 12.73 -2.98 -2.56
CA GLY A 26 14.16 -2.85 -2.22
C GLY A 26 14.74 -4.00 -1.39
N ASP A 27 13.91 -4.90 -0.87
CA ASP A 27 14.35 -6.13 -0.19
C ASP A 27 14.44 -7.35 -1.15
N ASP A 28 13.91 -7.26 -2.39
CA ASP A 28 13.95 -8.35 -3.39
C ASP A 28 15.10 -8.20 -4.41
N GLU A 29 15.73 -7.02 -4.55
CA GLU A 29 16.88 -6.80 -5.45
C GLU A 29 18.26 -6.96 -4.77
N ALA A 30 18.30 -7.19 -3.46
CA ALA A 30 19.54 -7.54 -2.74
C ALA A 30 20.02 -8.97 -3.02
N ASP A 31 19.24 -9.79 -3.73
CA ASP A 31 19.53 -11.21 -4.00
C ASP A 31 20.41 -11.47 -5.24
N LYS A 32 20.87 -10.44 -5.96
CA LYS A 32 21.67 -10.63 -7.19
C LYS A 32 23.17 -10.43 -7.06
N ASN A 33 23.68 -10.03 -5.90
CA ASN A 33 25.13 -9.80 -5.71
C ASN A 33 25.79 -10.58 -4.57
N ASP A 34 25.06 -11.43 -3.85
CA ASP A 34 25.63 -12.23 -2.77
C ASP A 34 25.68 -13.72 -3.14
N ALA A 35 26.60 -14.07 -4.04
CA ALA A 35 27.14 -15.43 -4.13
C ALA A 35 27.97 -15.83 -2.87
N SER A 36 27.85 -15.06 -1.78
CA SER A 36 28.36 -15.38 -0.43
C SER A 36 27.24 -15.74 0.57
N PHE A 37 25.97 -15.68 0.17
CA PHE A 37 24.81 -15.86 1.07
C PHE A 37 24.39 -17.31 1.29
N GLU A 38 24.81 -18.26 0.45
CA GLU A 38 24.21 -19.60 0.42
C GLU A 38 24.65 -20.52 1.57
N ASP A 39 25.76 -20.25 2.26
CA ASP A 39 26.24 -21.13 3.34
C ASP A 39 26.07 -20.57 4.76
N SER A 40 25.55 -19.35 4.95
CA SER A 40 25.64 -18.64 6.25
C SER A 40 24.34 -18.15 6.90
N LYS A 41 23.15 -18.37 6.30
CA LYS A 41 21.90 -17.76 6.81
C LYS A 41 20.72 -18.70 7.05
N VAL A 42 20.98 -20.01 7.06
CA VAL A 42 20.03 -21.02 7.54
C VAL A 42 20.03 -21.11 9.08
N GLU A 43 20.96 -20.47 9.77
CA GLU A 43 20.94 -20.35 11.23
C GLU A 43 20.07 -19.19 11.70
N ALA A 44 18.84 -19.53 12.09
CA ALA A 44 17.94 -18.77 12.95
C ALA A 44 17.85 -17.27 12.64
N MET A 45 16.83 -16.86 11.89
CA MET A 45 16.27 -15.54 12.15
C MET A 45 15.99 -15.46 13.65
N SER A 46 16.76 -14.66 14.40
CA SER A 46 16.52 -14.53 15.82
C SER A 46 15.07 -14.12 16.02
N LEU A 47 14.43 -14.67 17.05
CA LEU A 47 13.03 -14.40 17.37
C LEU A 47 12.74 -12.88 17.48
N ASP A 48 13.75 -12.10 17.87
CA ASP A 48 13.72 -10.63 17.86
C ASP A 48 13.63 -10.03 16.46
N ARG A 49 14.34 -10.58 15.47
CA ARG A 49 14.25 -10.14 14.07
C ARG A 49 12.89 -10.45 13.47
N VAL A 50 12.33 -11.63 13.75
CA VAL A 50 10.97 -12.02 13.34
C VAL A 50 9.94 -11.05 13.93
N ARG A 51 10.03 -10.76 15.23
CA ARG A 51 9.15 -9.79 15.90
C ARG A 51 9.28 -8.37 15.32
N GLN A 52 10.49 -7.94 14.99
CA GLN A 52 10.73 -6.64 14.38
C GLN A 52 10.05 -6.54 12.99
N ILE A 53 10.15 -7.58 12.17
CA ILE A 53 9.48 -7.66 10.87
C ILE A 53 7.97 -7.69 11.04
N THR A 54 7.42 -8.50 11.96
CA THR A 54 5.97 -8.53 12.26
C THR A 54 5.46 -7.15 12.67
N LYS A 55 6.21 -6.43 13.51
CA LYS A 55 5.85 -5.07 13.92
C LYS A 55 5.83 -4.11 12.74
N GLY A 56 6.86 -4.12 11.90
CA GLY A 56 6.94 -3.31 10.69
C GLY A 56 5.77 -3.57 9.73
N LEU A 57 5.51 -4.84 9.42
CA LEU A 57 4.38 -5.24 8.56
C LEU A 57 3.02 -4.82 9.17
N THR A 58 2.86 -4.89 10.50
CA THR A 58 1.62 -4.46 11.16
C THR A 58 1.43 -2.94 11.08
N GLU A 59 2.51 -2.16 11.23
CA GLU A 59 2.48 -0.70 11.05
C GLU A 59 2.15 -0.33 9.60
N ASP A 60 2.72 -1.05 8.63
CA ASP A 60 2.46 -0.83 7.21
C ASP A 60 1.03 -1.20 6.82
N ARG A 61 0.48 -2.28 7.38
CA ARG A 61 -0.95 -2.61 7.25
C ARG A 61 -1.83 -1.46 7.74
N LYS A 62 -1.49 -0.89 8.91
CA LYS A 62 -2.24 0.22 9.49
C LYS A 62 -2.18 1.46 8.60
N LYS A 63 -0.99 1.82 8.10
CA LYS A 63 -0.82 2.95 7.16
C LYS A 63 -1.61 2.74 5.88
N LEU A 64 -1.60 1.52 5.34
CA LEU A 64 -2.30 1.20 4.10
C LEU A 64 -3.82 1.25 4.28
N ASN A 65 -4.35 0.76 5.41
CA ASN A 65 -5.76 0.93 5.76
C ASN A 65 -6.17 2.40 5.91
N GLN A 66 -5.33 3.24 6.53
CA GLN A 66 -5.59 4.68 6.63
C GLN A 66 -5.64 5.33 5.24
N LYS A 67 -4.74 4.96 4.34
CA LYS A 67 -4.73 5.45 2.95
C LYS A 67 -5.98 5.01 2.18
N LEU A 68 -6.43 3.77 2.35
CA LEU A 68 -7.68 3.27 1.76
C LEU A 68 -8.90 4.05 2.29
N GLU A 69 -8.94 4.40 3.57
CA GLU A 69 -10.02 5.20 4.15
C GLU A 69 -10.04 6.62 3.55
N THR A 70 -8.87 7.26 3.39
CA THR A 70 -8.77 8.56 2.72
C THR A 70 -9.25 8.48 1.28
N LEU A 71 -8.83 7.45 0.54
CA LEU A 71 -9.24 7.22 -0.85
C LEU A 71 -10.75 7.02 -0.97
N SER A 72 -11.36 6.24 -0.06
CA SER A 72 -12.81 6.05 0.00
C SER A 72 -13.56 7.37 0.17
N LYS A 73 -13.10 8.24 1.08
CA LYS A 73 -13.70 9.56 1.29
C LYS A 73 -13.56 10.45 0.05
N GLU A 74 -12.44 10.38 -0.66
CA GLU A 74 -12.28 11.10 -1.92
C GLU A 74 -13.21 10.58 -3.02
N LEU A 75 -13.41 9.27 -3.12
CA LEU A 75 -14.38 8.68 -4.05
C LEU A 75 -15.80 9.15 -3.76
N ASP A 76 -16.20 9.18 -2.49
CA ASP A 76 -17.53 9.65 -2.08
C ASP A 76 -17.74 11.13 -2.48
N LEU A 77 -16.74 11.98 -2.23
CA LEU A 77 -16.79 13.40 -2.60
C LEU A 77 -16.87 13.60 -4.11
N ASN A 78 -16.06 12.86 -4.89
CA ASN A 78 -16.10 12.98 -6.35
C ASN A 78 -17.40 12.39 -6.93
N SER A 79 -17.95 11.34 -6.32
CA SER A 79 -19.24 10.76 -6.73
C SER A 79 -20.39 11.74 -6.47
N ALA A 80 -20.40 12.41 -5.31
CA ALA A 80 -21.37 13.46 -5.02
C ALA A 80 -21.22 14.67 -5.96
N LYS A 81 -19.98 15.07 -6.28
CA LYS A 81 -19.69 16.12 -7.28
C LYS A 81 -20.23 15.74 -8.66
N LEU A 82 -20.02 14.49 -9.09
CA LEU A 82 -20.51 13.98 -10.37
C LEU A 82 -22.05 14.02 -10.43
N GLU A 83 -22.73 13.59 -9.37
CA GLU A 83 -24.19 13.65 -9.29
C GLU A 83 -24.71 15.09 -9.35
N SER A 84 -24.05 16.03 -8.67
CA SER A 84 -24.37 17.46 -8.76
C SER A 84 -24.21 18.01 -10.18
N LEU A 85 -23.11 17.67 -10.86
CA LEU A 85 -22.85 18.07 -12.24
C LEU A 85 -23.92 17.55 -13.20
N ARG A 86 -24.34 16.28 -13.03
CA ARG A 86 -25.45 15.68 -13.79
C ARG A 86 -26.75 16.46 -13.67
N LEU A 87 -27.08 16.89 -12.46
CA LEU A 87 -28.32 17.61 -12.19
C LEU A 87 -28.35 19.01 -12.79
N VAL A 88 -27.20 19.67 -12.85
CA VAL A 88 -27.07 21.05 -13.38
C VAL A 88 -26.72 21.05 -14.88
N GLY A 89 -26.45 19.87 -15.47
CA GLY A 89 -26.00 19.74 -16.87
C GLY A 89 -24.58 20.26 -17.08
N GLY A 90 -23.73 20.17 -16.06
CA GLY A 90 -22.32 20.53 -16.12
C GLY A 90 -21.45 19.48 -16.79
N ASP A 91 -20.22 19.84 -17.12
CA ASP A 91 -19.22 18.92 -17.68
C ASP A 91 -18.77 17.90 -16.62
N GLU A 92 -18.90 16.61 -16.95
CA GLU A 92 -18.63 15.48 -16.06
C GLU A 92 -17.26 14.84 -16.30
N ASP A 93 -16.62 15.11 -17.44
CA ASP A 93 -15.50 14.31 -17.93
C ASP A 93 -14.30 14.33 -16.97
N GLU A 94 -13.98 15.49 -16.40
CA GLU A 94 -12.89 15.61 -15.42
C GLU A 94 -13.19 14.83 -14.14
N THR A 95 -14.44 14.87 -13.67
CA THR A 95 -14.83 14.19 -12.41
C THR A 95 -14.90 12.67 -12.63
N LEU A 96 -15.38 12.21 -13.79
CA LEU A 96 -15.37 10.80 -14.17
C LEU A 96 -13.94 10.26 -14.27
N ASN A 97 -13.07 10.94 -15.01
CA ASN A 97 -11.66 10.56 -15.12
C ASN A 97 -11.01 10.47 -13.74
N ARG A 98 -11.36 11.40 -12.84
CA ARG A 98 -10.86 11.38 -11.47
C ARG A 98 -11.34 10.17 -10.66
N ILE A 99 -12.61 9.80 -10.77
CA ILE A 99 -13.15 8.61 -10.11
C ILE A 99 -12.44 7.35 -10.63
N HIS A 100 -12.15 7.26 -11.93
CA HIS A 100 -11.37 6.16 -12.50
C HIS A 100 -9.96 6.09 -11.92
N GLU A 101 -9.23 7.21 -11.87
CA GLU A 101 -7.88 7.23 -11.26
C GLU A 101 -7.88 6.79 -9.79
N LEU A 102 -8.90 7.20 -9.02
CA LEU A 102 -9.04 6.84 -7.61
C LEU A 102 -9.37 5.34 -7.47
N ASN A 103 -10.24 4.79 -8.32
CA ASN A 103 -10.55 3.37 -8.32
C ASN A 103 -9.33 2.51 -8.67
N ASP A 104 -8.56 2.88 -9.69
CA ASP A 104 -7.32 2.16 -10.06
C ASP A 104 -6.31 2.15 -8.92
N LEU A 105 -6.16 3.31 -8.26
CA LEU A 105 -5.30 3.42 -7.08
C LEU A 105 -5.81 2.54 -5.93
N GLY A 106 -7.13 2.55 -5.68
CA GLY A 106 -7.78 1.71 -4.67
C GLY A 106 -7.57 0.22 -4.91
N GLN A 107 -7.69 -0.23 -6.17
CA GLN A 107 -7.40 -1.60 -6.56
C GLN A 107 -5.94 -1.97 -6.29
N SER A 108 -4.99 -1.11 -6.67
CA SER A 108 -3.56 -1.36 -6.42
C SER A 108 -3.23 -1.46 -4.91
N MET A 109 -3.90 -0.66 -4.08
CA MET A 109 -3.74 -0.70 -2.63
C MET A 109 -4.35 -1.98 -2.04
N ALA A 110 -5.51 -2.42 -2.52
CA ALA A 110 -6.12 -3.68 -2.09
C ALA A 110 -5.24 -4.90 -2.42
N GLU A 111 -4.62 -4.92 -3.60
CA GLU A 111 -3.66 -5.97 -3.98
C GLU A 111 -2.42 -5.97 -3.08
N ALA A 112 -1.89 -4.79 -2.76
CA ALA A 112 -0.77 -4.65 -1.84
C ALA A 112 -1.13 -5.08 -0.40
N LEU A 113 -2.35 -4.76 0.06
CA LEU A 113 -2.87 -5.25 1.35
C LEU A 113 -2.90 -6.77 1.38
N ALA A 114 -3.39 -7.40 0.31
CA ALA A 114 -3.46 -8.86 0.21
C ALA A 114 -2.05 -9.50 0.25
N LYS A 115 -1.07 -8.90 -0.43
CA LYS A 115 0.34 -9.33 -0.37
C LYS A 115 0.93 -9.18 1.02
N LEU A 116 0.64 -8.07 1.70
CA LEU A 116 1.10 -7.82 3.06
C LEU A 116 0.48 -8.81 4.05
N ASP A 117 -0.83 -9.10 3.94
CA ASP A 117 -1.52 -10.09 4.77
C ASP A 117 -1.00 -11.51 4.53
N LYS A 118 -0.50 -11.81 3.33
CA LYS A 118 0.21 -13.06 3.05
C LYS A 118 1.56 -13.11 3.76
N LYS A 119 2.40 -12.07 3.60
CA LYS A 119 3.70 -11.97 4.29
C LYS A 119 3.55 -12.05 5.82
N LEU A 120 2.55 -11.37 6.41
CA LEU A 120 2.26 -11.45 7.85
C LEU A 120 1.94 -12.87 8.32
N ARG A 121 1.22 -13.65 7.51
CA ARG A 121 0.93 -15.06 7.83
C ARG A 121 2.21 -15.90 7.81
N GLU A 122 3.02 -15.77 6.77
CA GLU A 122 4.29 -16.49 6.63
C GLU A 122 5.25 -16.19 7.79
N VAL A 123 5.40 -14.92 8.18
CA VAL A 123 6.26 -14.51 9.29
C VAL A 123 5.74 -15.05 10.63
N ARG A 124 4.43 -15.06 10.85
CA ARG A 124 3.83 -15.64 12.07
C ARG A 124 4.02 -17.15 12.15
N THR A 125 3.90 -17.86 11.03
CA THR A 125 4.18 -19.30 10.99
C THR A 125 5.64 -19.58 11.38
N LYS A 126 6.59 -18.82 10.83
CA LYS A 126 8.01 -18.91 11.23
C LYS A 126 8.24 -18.56 12.70
N GLU A 127 7.52 -17.58 13.24
CA GLU A 127 7.60 -17.23 14.66
C GLU A 127 7.18 -18.40 15.57
N LEU A 128 6.11 -19.12 15.20
CA LEU A 128 5.64 -20.29 15.94
C LEU A 128 6.62 -21.45 15.85
N GLU A 129 7.16 -21.74 14.66
CA GLU A 129 8.17 -22.79 14.45
C GLU A 129 9.42 -22.55 15.30
N ILE A 130 9.86 -21.30 15.45
CA ILE A 130 11.02 -20.95 16.29
C ILE A 130 10.68 -21.01 17.79
N GLN A 131 9.43 -20.79 18.20
CA GLN A 131 9.01 -20.91 19.59
C GLN A 131 8.80 -22.36 20.06
N GLU A 132 8.49 -23.27 19.13
CA GLU A 132 8.28 -24.70 19.41
C GLU A 132 9.55 -25.56 19.27
N ALA A 133 10.61 -25.01 18.66
CA ALA A 133 11.94 -25.63 18.53
C ALA A 133 12.84 -25.39 19.75
#